data_AF-A0A2N9G0I4-F1
#
_entry.id   AF-A0A2N9G0I4-F1
#
_cell.length_a   1.000
_cell.length_b   1.000
_cell.length_c   1.000
_cell.angle_alpha   90.00
_cell.angle_beta   90.00
_cell.angle_gamma   90.00
#
_symmetry.space_group_name_H-M   'P 1'
#
loop_
_entity.id
_entity.type
_entity.pdbx_description
1 polymer ?
#
loop_
_entity_poly.entity_id
_entity_poly.type
_entity_poly.pdbx_seq_one_letter_code
_entity_poly.pdbx_strand_id
1 'polypeptide(L)'
;MEKNFVTLLHHYLHSIKRGSAREICLASRAIGLLALTTDCEDKAHELLEQSLFPLSEALKSGSEISKISQIIESLAVITFIGGKNQEEAEGAMQIIWEFICQKTGSKIVVSKLSPAVITTAISAWSFILTTTNGWVLNSKIWQEAASHLSSFLVNDDRSVRIAAGEALAILFEFGCPKKYSSEAIQQLVEKILDQVGDLSAEAGGRGSKKKDLGSQRNFFGDLLEFLKDGYCPETSMKIGGDLLNTSTWSELIQVLSPS
;
A
#
# COMPACT_ATOMS: atom_id res chain seq x y z
N MET A 1 -18.08 10.32 20.28
CA MET A 1 -18.33 10.06 18.85
C MET A 1 -19.42 9.00 18.63
N GLU A 2 -19.55 8.01 19.51
CA GLU A 2 -20.47 6.89 19.34
C GLU A 2 -21.94 7.26 19.02
N LYS A 3 -22.51 8.29 19.68
CA LYS A 3 -23.93 8.66 19.49
C LYS A 3 -24.28 9.15 18.09
N ASN A 4 -23.30 9.64 17.33
CA ASN A 4 -23.52 10.22 16.00
C ASN A 4 -22.86 9.41 14.88
N PHE A 5 -22.27 8.24 15.19
CA PHE A 5 -21.49 7.46 14.24
C PHE A 5 -22.25 7.17 12.94
N VAL A 6 -23.44 6.57 13.07
CA VAL A 6 -24.31 6.22 11.93
C VAL A 6 -24.68 7.45 11.11
N THR A 7 -25.03 8.56 11.77
CA THR A 7 -25.39 9.80 11.09
C THR A 7 -24.20 10.43 10.35
N LEU A 8 -23.02 10.41 10.94
CA LEU A 8 -21.79 10.93 10.31
C LEU A 8 -21.41 10.09 9.10
N LEU A 9 -21.36 8.76 9.25
CA LEU A 9 -21.07 7.84 8.16
C LEU A 9 -22.05 8.03 7.01
N HIS A 10 -23.35 8.13 7.30
CA HIS A 10 -24.37 8.39 6.28
C HIS A 10 -24.10 9.67 5.48
N HIS A 11 -23.77 10.78 6.15
CA HIS A 11 -23.46 12.04 5.46
C HIS A 11 -22.18 11.95 4.64
N TYR A 12 -21.14 11.30 5.17
CA TYR A 12 -19.89 11.12 4.43
C TYR A 12 -20.12 10.27 3.17
N LEU A 13 -20.84 9.15 3.27
CA LEU A 13 -21.18 8.32 2.12
C LEU A 13 -22.05 9.04 1.11
N HIS A 14 -22.94 9.93 1.56
CA HIS A 14 -23.70 10.80 0.66
C HIS A 14 -22.78 11.76 -0.13
N SER A 15 -21.82 12.38 0.56
CA SER A 15 -20.80 13.23 -0.07
C SER A 15 -19.90 12.46 -1.03
N ILE A 16 -19.54 11.21 -0.73
CA ILE A 16 -18.81 10.34 -1.68
C ILE A 16 -19.61 10.11 -2.97
N LYS A 17 -20.92 9.86 -2.85
CA LYS A 17 -21.79 9.52 -3.99
C LYS A 17 -22.16 10.71 -4.86
N ARG A 18 -22.29 11.91 -4.29
CA ARG A 18 -22.89 13.08 -4.99
C ARG A 18 -22.13 14.39 -4.81
N GLY A 19 -21.08 14.42 -4.01
CA GLY A 19 -20.32 15.62 -3.72
C GLY A 19 -19.39 16.04 -4.86
N SER A 20 -18.92 17.28 -4.77
CA SER A 20 -17.78 17.78 -5.52
C SER A 20 -16.50 17.00 -5.19
N ALA A 21 -15.46 17.09 -6.03
CA ALA A 21 -14.19 16.41 -5.78
C ALA A 21 -13.58 16.77 -4.40
N ARG A 22 -13.74 18.01 -3.95
CA ARG A 22 -13.33 18.46 -2.62
C ARG A 22 -14.13 17.81 -1.50
N GLU A 23 -15.45 17.71 -1.65
CA GLU A 23 -16.31 17.03 -0.66
C GLU A 23 -16.01 15.54 -0.59
N ILE A 24 -15.79 14.89 -1.73
CA ILE A 24 -15.39 13.47 -1.78
C ILE A 24 -14.06 13.26 -1.07
N CYS A 25 -13.07 14.12 -1.33
CA CYS A 25 -11.76 14.10 -0.68
C CYS A 25 -11.88 14.21 0.85
N LEU A 26 -12.62 15.22 1.34
CA LEU A 26 -12.83 15.42 2.77
C LEU A 26 -13.63 14.29 3.42
N ALA A 27 -14.67 13.80 2.75
CA ALA A 27 -15.48 12.70 3.24
C ALA A 27 -14.69 11.39 3.31
N SER A 28 -13.84 11.10 2.33
CA SER A 28 -12.98 9.90 2.32
C SER A 28 -12.03 9.93 3.52
N ARG A 29 -11.38 11.07 3.75
CA ARG A 29 -10.50 11.26 4.90
C ARG A 29 -11.25 11.18 6.23
N ALA A 30 -12.44 11.77 6.32
CA ALA A 30 -13.27 11.71 7.51
C ALA A 30 -13.73 10.27 7.84
N ILE A 31 -14.01 9.45 6.82
CA ILE A 31 -14.34 8.02 6.99
C ILE A 31 -13.14 7.26 7.60
N GLY A 32 -11.92 7.47 7.09
CA GLY A 32 -10.72 6.84 7.64
C GLY A 32 -10.45 7.26 9.10
N LEU A 33 -10.60 8.55 9.41
CA LEU A 33 -10.49 9.06 10.78
C LEU A 33 -11.59 8.52 11.71
N LEU A 34 -12.80 8.33 11.19
CA LEU A 34 -13.90 7.76 11.95
C LEU A 34 -13.61 6.30 12.32
N ALA A 35 -12.98 5.53 11.42
CA ALA A 35 -12.49 4.19 11.72
C ALA A 35 -11.39 4.21 12.79
N LEU A 36 -10.41 5.10 12.70
CA LEU A 36 -9.31 5.22 13.69
C LEU A 36 -9.78 5.62 15.09
N THR A 37 -10.88 6.36 15.18
CA THR A 37 -11.36 6.94 16.43
C THR A 37 -12.54 6.20 17.03
N THR A 38 -13.04 5.14 16.37
CA THR A 38 -14.03 4.27 16.97
C THR A 38 -13.35 3.29 17.93
N ASP A 39 -13.93 3.13 19.10
CA ASP A 39 -13.52 2.22 20.16
C ASP A 39 -14.20 0.84 20.06
N CYS A 40 -14.98 0.61 18.99
CA CYS A 40 -15.78 -0.58 18.81
C CYS A 40 -15.43 -1.25 17.47
N GLU A 41 -14.88 -2.46 17.56
CA GLU A 41 -14.49 -3.27 16.40
C GLU A 41 -15.67 -3.53 15.45
N ASP A 42 -16.87 -3.81 15.98
CA ASP A 42 -18.06 -4.02 15.16
C ASP A 42 -18.47 -2.77 14.37
N LYS A 43 -18.27 -1.56 14.92
CA LYS A 43 -18.53 -0.31 14.20
C LYS A 43 -17.48 -0.06 13.12
N ALA A 44 -16.21 -0.34 13.40
CA ALA A 44 -15.17 -0.24 12.38
C ALA A 44 -15.44 -1.18 11.20
N HIS A 45 -15.90 -2.38 11.50
CA HIS A 45 -16.30 -3.37 10.51
C HIS A 45 -17.53 -2.93 9.70
N GLU A 46 -18.59 -2.46 10.36
CA GLU A 46 -19.77 -1.89 9.69
C GLU A 46 -19.38 -0.74 8.75
N LEU A 47 -18.42 0.09 9.16
CA LEU A 47 -17.90 1.18 8.35
C LEU A 47 -17.18 0.69 7.10
N LEU A 48 -16.36 -0.37 7.20
CA LEU A 48 -15.74 -1.02 6.05
C LEU A 48 -16.80 -1.52 5.07
N GLU A 49 -17.76 -2.33 5.55
CA GLU A 49 -18.83 -2.91 4.73
C GLU A 49 -19.63 -1.83 3.97
N GLN A 50 -19.98 -0.73 4.65
CA GLN A 50 -20.78 0.33 4.05
C GLN A 50 -19.99 1.26 3.12
N SER A 51 -18.67 1.36 3.31
CA SER A 51 -17.82 2.31 2.57
C SER A 51 -17.11 1.71 1.37
N LEU A 52 -16.86 0.39 1.36
CA LEU A 52 -16.06 -0.28 0.33
C LEU A 52 -16.65 -0.07 -1.08
N PHE A 53 -17.95 -0.28 -1.26
CA PHE A 53 -18.60 -0.07 -2.56
C PHE A 53 -18.62 1.41 -2.99
N PRO A 54 -19.11 2.38 -2.18
CA PRO A 54 -19.08 3.80 -2.55
C PRO A 54 -17.68 4.33 -2.88
N LEU A 55 -16.65 3.92 -2.15
CA LEU A 55 -15.27 4.33 -2.40
C LEU A 55 -14.72 3.71 -3.69
N SER A 56 -15.02 2.43 -3.97
CA SER A 56 -14.66 1.76 -5.23
C SER A 56 -15.24 2.49 -6.45
N GLU A 57 -16.52 2.86 -6.41
CA GLU A 57 -17.17 3.59 -7.50
C GLU A 57 -16.61 5.03 -7.64
N ALA A 58 -16.30 5.69 -6.53
CA ALA A 58 -15.68 7.01 -6.54
C ALA A 58 -14.25 6.96 -7.11
N LEU A 59 -13.51 5.86 -6.91
CA LEU A 59 -12.18 5.63 -7.47
C LEU A 59 -12.23 5.46 -8.99
N LYS A 60 -13.18 4.68 -9.51
CA LYS A 60 -13.38 4.47 -10.96
C LYS A 60 -13.78 5.74 -11.70
N SER A 61 -14.51 6.63 -11.05
CA SER A 61 -14.90 7.94 -11.57
C SER A 61 -13.86 9.04 -11.31
N GLY A 62 -12.67 8.67 -10.80
CA GLY A 62 -11.58 9.58 -10.46
C GLY A 62 -10.84 10.17 -11.66
N SER A 63 -10.85 11.49 -11.80
CA SER A 63 -9.93 12.23 -12.69
C SER A 63 -8.91 13.08 -11.91
N GLU A 64 -9.21 13.46 -10.67
CA GLU A 64 -8.37 14.33 -9.84
C GLU A 64 -7.44 13.52 -8.93
N ILE A 65 -6.15 13.87 -8.95
CA ILE A 65 -5.07 13.21 -8.16
C ILE A 65 -5.38 13.19 -6.67
N SER A 66 -5.74 14.33 -6.08
CA SER A 66 -6.00 14.45 -4.64
C SER A 66 -7.20 13.61 -4.20
N LYS A 67 -8.26 13.58 -5.02
CA LYS A 67 -9.44 12.73 -4.80
C LYS A 67 -9.04 11.24 -4.79
N ILE A 68 -8.26 10.82 -5.78
CA ILE A 68 -7.81 9.42 -5.91
C ILE A 68 -6.96 9.01 -4.70
N SER A 69 -5.94 9.78 -4.34
CA SER A 69 -5.07 9.46 -3.19
C SER A 69 -5.87 9.32 -1.89
N GLN A 70 -6.80 10.24 -1.61
CA GLN A 70 -7.59 10.20 -0.38
C GLN A 70 -8.59 9.04 -0.33
N ILE A 71 -9.13 8.62 -1.49
CA ILE A 71 -9.99 7.42 -1.55
C ILE A 71 -9.16 6.16 -1.26
N ILE A 72 -7.97 6.06 -1.85
CA ILE A 72 -7.07 4.92 -1.67
C ILE A 72 -6.59 4.82 -0.22
N GLU A 73 -6.15 5.94 0.38
CA GLU A 73 -5.76 6.00 1.80
C GLU A 73 -6.93 5.63 2.72
N SER A 74 -8.13 6.15 2.43
CA SER A 74 -9.34 5.79 3.18
C SER A 74 -9.61 4.29 3.13
N LEU A 75 -9.58 3.69 1.93
CA LEU A 75 -9.75 2.23 1.74
C LEU A 75 -8.72 1.43 2.56
N ALA A 76 -7.46 1.84 2.55
CA ALA A 76 -6.43 1.17 3.33
C ALA A 76 -6.68 1.24 4.84
N VAL A 77 -7.00 2.43 5.36
CA VAL A 77 -7.24 2.64 6.79
C VAL A 77 -8.47 1.87 7.27
N ILE A 78 -9.59 1.95 6.54
CA ILE A 78 -10.81 1.28 6.98
C ILE A 78 -10.69 -0.25 6.91
N THR A 79 -9.95 -0.78 5.93
CA THR A 79 -9.69 -2.21 5.83
C THR A 79 -8.76 -2.68 6.94
N PHE A 80 -7.73 -1.89 7.26
CA PHE A 80 -6.79 -2.21 8.34
C PHE A 80 -7.48 -2.33 9.70
N ILE A 81 -8.47 -1.46 9.97
CA ILE A 81 -9.13 -1.38 11.28
C ILE A 81 -10.37 -2.26 11.34
N GLY A 82 -11.17 -2.29 10.27
CA GLY A 82 -12.47 -2.95 10.24
C GLY A 82 -12.48 -4.33 9.59
N GLY A 83 -11.39 -4.74 8.93
CA GLY A 83 -11.31 -6.04 8.27
C GLY A 83 -11.23 -7.17 9.30
N LYS A 84 -12.14 -8.14 9.20
CA LYS A 84 -12.20 -9.29 10.13
C LYS A 84 -11.61 -10.57 9.56
N ASN A 85 -11.49 -10.65 8.24
CA ASN A 85 -11.03 -11.85 7.55
C ASN A 85 -10.17 -11.50 6.31
N GLN A 86 -9.52 -12.54 5.79
CA GLN A 86 -8.67 -12.43 4.62
C GLN A 86 -9.43 -12.01 3.36
N GLU A 87 -10.69 -12.44 3.19
CA GLU A 87 -11.50 -12.13 2.00
C GLU A 87 -11.80 -10.62 1.87
N GLU A 88 -12.05 -9.95 3.00
CA GLU A 88 -12.27 -8.49 3.04
C GLU A 88 -11.00 -7.71 2.69
N ALA A 89 -9.86 -8.13 3.25
CA ALA A 89 -8.57 -7.55 2.92
C ALA A 89 -8.23 -7.75 1.44
N GLU A 90 -8.41 -8.97 0.93
CA GLU A 90 -8.26 -9.32 -0.49
C GLU A 90 -9.15 -8.48 -1.39
N GLY A 91 -10.42 -8.28 -1.03
CA GLY A 91 -11.36 -7.47 -1.79
C GLY A 91 -10.90 -6.02 -1.93
N ALA A 92 -10.46 -5.39 -0.84
CA ALA A 92 -9.93 -4.03 -0.87
C ALA A 92 -8.60 -3.95 -1.65
N MET A 93 -7.70 -4.92 -1.47
CA MET A 93 -6.46 -5.02 -2.22
C MET A 93 -6.72 -5.17 -3.73
N GLN A 94 -7.70 -5.98 -4.13
CA GLN A 94 -8.06 -6.18 -5.52
C GLN A 94 -8.56 -4.88 -6.17
N ILE A 95 -9.35 -4.07 -5.46
CA ILE A 95 -9.80 -2.75 -5.94
C ILE A 95 -8.60 -1.85 -6.23
N ILE A 96 -7.64 -1.76 -5.30
CA ILE A 96 -6.43 -0.95 -5.47
C ILE A 96 -5.53 -1.55 -6.58
N TRP A 97 -5.42 -2.87 -6.65
CA TRP A 97 -4.61 -3.56 -7.66
C TRP A 97 -5.12 -3.35 -9.07
N GLU A 98 -6.44 -3.44 -9.29
CA GLU A 98 -7.06 -3.16 -10.58
C GLU A 98 -6.83 -1.71 -11.03
N PHE A 99 -6.79 -0.79 -10.07
CA PHE A 99 -6.42 0.60 -10.31
C PHE A 99 -4.93 0.75 -10.70
N ILE A 100 -4.01 0.10 -9.99
CA ILE A 100 -2.58 0.09 -10.32
C ILE A 100 -2.33 -0.50 -11.71
N CYS A 101 -2.91 -1.67 -11.99
CA CYS A 101 -2.75 -2.39 -13.25
C CYS A 101 -3.58 -1.81 -14.41
N GLN A 102 -4.45 -0.83 -14.15
CA GLN A 102 -5.37 -0.22 -15.13
C GLN A 102 -6.22 -1.24 -15.91
N LYS A 103 -6.60 -2.38 -15.30
CA LYS A 103 -7.47 -3.42 -15.91
C LYS A 103 -8.95 -3.02 -15.98
N THR A 104 -9.28 -1.74 -15.79
CA THR A 104 -10.67 -1.27 -15.87
C THR A 104 -11.01 -0.99 -17.33
N GLY A 105 -11.83 -1.84 -17.96
CA GLY A 105 -12.23 -1.80 -19.37
C GLY A 105 -13.06 -0.58 -19.82
N SER A 106 -12.86 0.58 -19.19
CA SER A 106 -13.46 1.86 -19.53
C SER A 106 -12.39 2.74 -20.14
N LYS A 107 -12.74 3.57 -21.13
CA LYS A 107 -11.88 4.57 -21.78
C LYS A 107 -11.36 5.63 -20.79
N ILE A 108 -10.55 5.23 -19.83
CA ILE A 108 -9.70 6.12 -19.05
C ILE A 108 -8.40 6.18 -19.84
N VAL A 109 -8.39 7.03 -20.85
CA VAL A 109 -7.15 7.59 -21.40
C VAL A 109 -6.62 8.55 -20.33
N VAL A 110 -6.09 8.01 -19.23
CA VAL A 110 -5.33 8.81 -18.27
C VAL A 110 -3.88 8.57 -18.63
N SER A 111 -3.36 9.51 -19.41
CA SER A 111 -1.95 9.88 -19.42
C SER A 111 -1.30 9.53 -18.09
N LYS A 112 -0.43 8.52 -18.08
CA LYS A 112 0.54 8.13 -17.03
C LYS A 112 0.16 8.70 -15.65
N LEU A 113 -0.55 7.92 -14.82
CA LEU A 113 -0.85 8.26 -13.42
C LEU A 113 0.35 8.97 -12.78
N SER A 114 0.10 10.08 -12.08
CA SER A 114 1.21 10.81 -11.46
C SER A 114 1.98 9.90 -10.50
N PRO A 115 3.31 10.06 -10.38
CA PRO A 115 4.11 9.23 -9.47
C PRO A 115 3.61 9.23 -8.03
N ALA A 116 3.04 10.36 -7.57
CA ALA A 116 2.41 10.46 -6.26
C ALA A 116 1.24 9.48 -6.08
N VAL A 117 0.34 9.40 -7.07
CA VAL A 117 -0.81 8.47 -7.03
C VAL A 117 -0.36 7.01 -7.07
N ILE A 118 0.64 6.70 -7.90
CA ILE A 118 1.21 5.35 -7.97
C ILE A 118 1.81 4.96 -6.61
N THR A 119 2.58 5.88 -6.01
CA THR A 119 3.18 5.68 -4.68
C THR A 119 2.09 5.43 -3.65
N THR A 120 1.08 6.29 -3.55
CA THR A 120 -0.05 6.11 -2.62
C THR A 120 -0.75 4.76 -2.83
N ALA A 121 -1.00 4.37 -4.09
CA ALA A 121 -1.66 3.11 -4.40
C ALA A 121 -0.84 1.89 -3.97
N ILE A 122 0.46 1.87 -4.28
CA ILE A 122 1.34 0.76 -3.92
C ILE A 122 1.49 0.67 -2.39
N SER A 123 1.73 1.79 -1.71
CA SER A 123 1.84 1.83 -0.24
C SER A 123 0.54 1.42 0.45
N ALA A 124 -0.61 1.84 -0.05
CA ALA A 124 -1.91 1.43 0.48
C ALA A 124 -2.16 -0.07 0.28
N TRP A 125 -1.82 -0.61 -0.89
CA TRP A 125 -1.93 -2.03 -1.18
C TRP A 125 -1.02 -2.87 -0.29
N SER A 126 0.25 -2.48 -0.12
CA SER A 126 1.20 -3.19 0.75
C SER A 126 0.84 -3.07 2.22
N PHE A 127 0.31 -1.93 2.65
CA PHE A 127 -0.18 -1.73 4.01
C PHE A 127 -1.34 -2.66 4.34
N ILE A 128 -2.34 -2.81 3.46
CA ILE A 128 -3.41 -3.80 3.66
C ILE A 128 -2.84 -5.22 3.70
N LEU A 129 -1.87 -5.54 2.83
CA LEU A 129 -1.25 -6.87 2.83
C LEU A 129 -0.64 -7.22 4.22
N THR A 130 -0.13 -6.24 4.97
CA THR A 130 0.40 -6.48 6.33
C THR A 130 -0.63 -7.00 7.33
N THR A 131 -1.94 -6.84 7.10
CA THR A 131 -2.97 -7.37 8.02
C THR A 131 -3.26 -8.85 7.82
N THR A 132 -2.80 -9.42 6.72
CA THR A 132 -3.15 -10.77 6.29
C THR A 132 -2.24 -11.85 6.87
N ASN A 133 -1.61 -11.61 8.04
CA ASN A 133 -0.59 -12.47 8.66
C ASN A 133 -0.78 -13.97 8.38
N GLY A 134 0.21 -14.59 7.70
CA GLY A 134 0.17 -16.02 7.37
C GLY A 134 -0.56 -16.36 6.07
N TRP A 135 -0.95 -15.36 5.26
CA TRP A 135 -1.53 -15.58 3.94
C TRP A 135 -0.53 -16.26 3.00
N VAL A 136 -0.84 -17.49 2.63
CA VAL A 136 -0.10 -18.22 1.59
C VAL A 136 -0.62 -17.79 0.23
N LEU A 137 0.04 -16.79 -0.37
CA LEU A 137 -0.22 -16.42 -1.75
C LEU A 137 0.05 -17.62 -2.66
N ASN A 138 -0.91 -17.94 -3.53
CA ASN A 138 -0.64 -18.93 -4.56
C ASN A 138 0.47 -18.41 -5.49
N SER A 139 1.23 -19.33 -6.09
CA SER A 139 2.43 -19.00 -6.88
C SER A 139 2.15 -18.04 -8.04
N LYS A 140 0.95 -18.13 -8.64
CA LYS A 140 0.54 -17.29 -9.76
C LYS A 140 0.29 -15.85 -9.34
N ILE A 141 -0.49 -15.64 -8.27
CA ILE A 141 -0.78 -14.29 -7.74
C ILE A 141 0.52 -13.64 -7.26
N TRP A 142 1.36 -14.39 -6.54
CA TRP A 142 2.67 -13.90 -6.11
C TRP A 142 3.54 -13.47 -7.29
N GLN A 143 3.66 -14.33 -8.32
CA GLN A 143 4.48 -14.04 -9.50
C GLN A 143 3.96 -12.83 -10.29
N GLU A 144 2.63 -12.72 -10.48
CA GLU A 144 2.01 -11.59 -11.15
C GLU A 144 2.28 -10.27 -10.39
N ALA A 145 2.08 -10.28 -9.07
CA ALA A 145 2.32 -9.11 -8.22
C ALA A 145 3.80 -8.71 -8.21
N ALA A 146 4.71 -9.66 -7.96
CA ALA A 146 6.15 -9.42 -7.95
C ALA A 146 6.68 -8.92 -9.30
N SER A 147 6.18 -9.46 -10.42
CA SER A 147 6.55 -9.02 -11.75
C SER A 147 6.12 -7.58 -12.03
N HIS A 148 4.90 -7.22 -11.63
CA HIS A 148 4.39 -5.86 -11.81
C HIS A 148 5.13 -4.87 -10.91
N LEU A 149 5.38 -5.22 -9.64
CA LEU A 149 6.17 -4.39 -8.70
C LEU A 149 7.63 -4.22 -9.13
N SER A 150 8.26 -5.28 -9.65
CA SER A 150 9.60 -5.21 -10.28
C SER A 150 9.67 -4.18 -11.41
N SER A 151 8.58 -3.97 -12.15
CA SER A 151 8.56 -2.94 -13.21
C SER A 151 8.60 -1.51 -12.66
N PHE A 152 8.18 -1.29 -11.41
CA PHE A 152 8.22 0.02 -10.76
C PHE A 152 9.60 0.34 -10.13
N LEU A 153 10.45 -0.66 -9.90
CA LEU A 153 11.82 -0.44 -9.41
C LEU A 153 12.72 0.34 -10.40
N VAL A 154 12.38 0.34 -11.69
CA VAL A 154 13.10 1.09 -12.73
C VAL A 154 12.41 2.42 -13.09
N ASN A 155 11.44 2.87 -12.29
CA ASN A 155 10.75 4.13 -12.52
C ASN A 155 11.69 5.33 -12.26
N ASP A 156 11.51 6.44 -12.99
CA ASP A 156 12.28 7.67 -12.78
C ASP A 156 12.02 8.29 -11.40
N ASP A 157 10.79 8.15 -10.88
CA ASP A 157 10.41 8.70 -9.59
C ASP A 157 10.86 7.82 -8.43
N ARG A 158 11.61 8.42 -7.53
CA ARG A 158 12.16 7.75 -6.36
C ARG A 158 11.09 7.20 -5.42
N SER A 159 10.01 7.94 -5.20
CA SER A 159 8.96 7.55 -4.25
C SER A 159 8.26 6.29 -4.73
N VAL A 160 8.05 6.19 -6.05
CA VAL A 160 7.52 4.98 -6.70
C VAL A 160 8.46 3.79 -6.51
N ARG A 161 9.78 4.00 -6.69
CA ARG A 161 10.77 2.92 -6.46
C ARG A 161 10.74 2.43 -5.01
N ILE A 162 10.71 3.34 -4.04
CA ILE A 162 10.67 2.99 -2.61
C ILE A 162 9.40 2.21 -2.28
N ALA A 163 8.22 2.72 -2.67
CA ALA A 163 6.96 2.03 -2.41
C ALA A 163 6.91 0.62 -3.05
N ALA A 164 7.47 0.47 -4.26
CA ALA A 164 7.60 -0.83 -4.90
C ALA A 164 8.54 -1.77 -4.14
N GLY A 165 9.66 -1.26 -3.62
CA GLY A 165 10.57 -2.02 -2.77
C GLY A 165 9.92 -2.47 -1.47
N GLU A 166 9.18 -1.58 -0.81
CA GLU A 166 8.42 -1.89 0.42
C GLU A 166 7.38 -2.98 0.15
N ALA A 167 6.60 -2.85 -0.92
CA ALA A 167 5.62 -3.87 -1.31
C ALA A 167 6.26 -5.23 -1.64
N LEU A 168 7.44 -5.23 -2.28
CA LEU A 168 8.22 -6.45 -2.51
C LEU A 168 8.75 -7.04 -1.21
N ALA A 169 9.19 -6.22 -0.25
CA ALA A 169 9.63 -6.71 1.06
C ALA A 169 8.51 -7.52 1.73
N ILE A 170 7.28 -6.97 1.76
CA ILE A 170 6.12 -7.67 2.29
C ILE A 170 5.82 -8.95 1.51
N LEU A 171 5.79 -8.90 0.17
CA LEU A 171 5.57 -10.12 -0.63
C LEU A 171 6.58 -11.23 -0.36
N PHE A 172 7.84 -10.90 -0.10
CA PHE A 172 8.87 -11.88 0.23
C PHE A 172 8.77 -12.37 1.68
N GLU A 173 8.38 -11.49 2.61
CA GLU A 173 8.13 -11.82 4.03
C GLU A 173 6.99 -12.83 4.19
N PHE A 174 5.89 -12.64 3.46
CA PHE A 174 4.76 -13.58 3.42
C PHE A 174 5.10 -14.90 2.73
N GLY A 175 6.27 -14.97 2.10
CA GLY A 175 6.86 -16.18 1.54
C GLY A 175 6.94 -16.13 0.02
N CYS A 176 8.18 -16.12 -0.49
CA CYS A 176 8.43 -16.54 -1.85
C CYS A 176 8.10 -18.05 -1.98
N PRO A 177 7.44 -18.53 -3.06
CA PRO A 177 7.14 -19.94 -3.29
C PRO A 177 8.40 -20.82 -3.50
N LYS A 178 9.26 -20.96 -2.48
CA LYS A 178 10.57 -21.64 -2.56
C LYS A 178 10.45 -23.15 -2.79
N LYS A 179 9.30 -23.76 -2.44
CA LYS A 179 9.14 -25.23 -2.49
C LYS A 179 8.70 -25.78 -3.85
N TYR A 180 8.33 -24.92 -4.81
CA TYR A 180 7.81 -25.29 -6.14
C TYR A 180 8.14 -24.25 -7.23
N SER A 181 9.20 -23.45 -7.08
CA SER A 181 9.49 -22.34 -7.99
C SER A 181 9.81 -22.86 -9.40
N SER A 182 8.92 -22.62 -10.36
CA SER A 182 9.24 -22.72 -11.78
C SER A 182 10.47 -21.85 -12.11
N GLU A 183 11.21 -22.21 -13.15
CA GLU A 183 12.32 -21.42 -13.70
C GLU A 183 11.94 -19.95 -13.88
N ALA A 184 10.67 -19.66 -14.22
CA ALA A 184 10.15 -18.31 -14.35
C ALA A 184 10.15 -17.51 -13.04
N ILE A 185 9.87 -18.15 -11.90
CA ILE A 185 9.92 -17.50 -10.57
C ILE A 185 11.37 -17.24 -10.18
N GLN A 186 12.28 -18.17 -10.45
CA GLN A 186 13.71 -18.00 -10.16
C GLN A 186 14.29 -16.83 -10.95
N GLN A 187 14.05 -16.77 -12.26
CA GLN A 187 14.48 -15.65 -13.11
C GLN A 187 13.91 -14.31 -12.64
N LEU A 188 12.65 -14.29 -12.17
CA LEU A 188 12.05 -13.07 -11.63
C LEU A 188 12.72 -12.63 -10.32
N VAL A 189 13.02 -13.57 -9.41
CA VAL A 189 13.72 -13.28 -8.16
C VAL A 189 15.13 -12.76 -8.44
N GLU A 190 15.88 -13.40 -9.34
CA GLU A 190 17.21 -12.93 -9.77
C GLU A 190 17.15 -11.51 -10.33
N LYS A 191 16.20 -11.24 -11.22
CA LYS A 191 15.97 -9.89 -11.75
C LYS A 191 15.69 -8.86 -10.65
N ILE A 192 14.85 -9.20 -9.67
CA ILE A 192 14.52 -8.29 -8.55
C ILE A 192 15.78 -8.03 -7.71
N LEU A 193 16.58 -9.06 -7.42
CA LEU A 193 17.82 -8.92 -6.67
C LEU A 193 18.83 -8.02 -7.39
N ASP A 194 18.95 -8.15 -8.71
CA ASP A 194 19.81 -7.28 -9.53
C ASP A 194 19.32 -5.82 -9.47
N GLN A 195 18.02 -5.58 -9.67
CA GLN A 195 17.43 -4.24 -9.61
C GLN A 195 17.60 -3.58 -8.23
N VAL A 196 17.36 -4.33 -7.15
CA VAL A 196 17.56 -3.85 -5.76
C VAL A 196 19.05 -3.60 -5.49
N GLY A 197 19.93 -4.47 -6.00
CA GLY A 197 21.38 -4.30 -5.94
C GLY A 197 21.83 -2.99 -6.59
N ASP A 198 21.38 -2.72 -7.81
CA ASP A 198 21.68 -1.48 -8.52
C ASP A 198 21.21 -0.24 -7.73
N LEU A 199 20.01 -0.28 -7.14
CA LEU A 199 19.46 0.82 -6.33
C LEU A 199 20.19 1.03 -5.00
N SER A 200 20.72 -0.04 -4.39
CA SER A 200 21.55 0.05 -3.18
C SER A 200 22.93 0.69 -3.46
N ALA A 201 23.42 0.52 -4.69
CA ALA A 201 24.69 1.03 -5.17
C ALA A 201 24.59 2.35 -5.95
N GLU A 202 23.36 2.87 -6.17
CA GLU A 202 23.10 4.02 -7.04
C GLU A 202 23.93 5.25 -6.63
N ALA A 203 24.87 5.64 -7.50
CA ALA A 203 25.63 6.86 -7.30
C ALA A 203 24.74 8.09 -7.51
N GLY A 204 24.92 9.12 -6.69
CA GLY A 204 24.08 10.32 -6.76
C GLY A 204 24.07 10.97 -8.14
N GLY A 205 22.92 10.92 -8.82
CA GLY A 205 22.70 11.66 -10.06
C GLY A 205 22.83 13.17 -9.88
N ARG A 206 23.18 13.88 -10.96
CA ARG A 206 23.24 15.35 -10.98
C ARG A 206 21.83 15.91 -10.69
N GLY A 207 21.65 16.49 -9.50
CA GLY A 207 20.41 17.16 -9.10
C GLY A 207 19.70 16.55 -7.87
N SER A 208 20.08 15.36 -7.42
CA SER A 208 19.49 14.77 -6.21
C SER A 208 20.16 15.31 -4.94
N LYS A 209 19.37 15.68 -3.93
CA LYS A 209 19.92 16.13 -2.64
C LYS A 209 20.69 14.97 -1.97
N LYS A 210 21.91 15.24 -1.51
CA LYS A 210 22.82 14.23 -0.92
C LYS A 210 22.21 13.40 0.22
N LYS A 211 21.36 14.03 1.06
CA LYS A 211 20.65 13.37 2.19
C LYS A 211 19.61 12.36 1.70
N ASP A 212 18.92 12.72 0.62
CA ASP A 212 17.84 11.94 0.02
C ASP A 212 18.40 10.67 -0.64
N LEU A 213 19.55 10.76 -1.28
CA LEU A 213 20.24 9.58 -1.85
C LEU A 213 20.73 8.60 -0.78
N GLY A 214 21.24 9.11 0.34
CA GLY A 214 21.68 8.28 1.46
C GLY A 214 20.55 7.41 2.02
N SER A 215 19.37 7.99 2.21
CA SER A 215 18.22 7.22 2.72
C SER A 215 17.70 6.18 1.72
N GLN A 216 17.75 6.45 0.42
CA GLN A 216 17.40 5.45 -0.60
C GLN A 216 18.35 4.25 -0.56
N ARG A 217 19.67 4.51 -0.58
CA ARG A 217 20.68 3.46 -0.59
C ARG A 217 20.63 2.60 0.66
N ASN A 218 20.41 3.20 1.82
CA ASN A 218 20.24 2.47 3.08
C ASN A 218 19.02 1.55 2.99
N PHE A 219 17.86 2.09 2.59
CA PHE A 219 16.63 1.30 2.43
C PHE A 219 16.82 0.10 1.47
N PHE A 220 17.38 0.32 0.28
CA PHE A 220 17.61 -0.78 -0.67
C PHE A 220 18.75 -1.71 -0.25
N GLY A 221 19.69 -1.24 0.58
CA GLY A 221 20.69 -2.08 1.22
C GLY A 221 20.05 -3.06 2.20
N ASP A 222 19.21 -2.55 3.10
CA ASP A 222 18.46 -3.36 4.07
C ASP A 222 17.52 -4.34 3.35
N LEU A 223 16.86 -3.89 2.27
CA LEU A 223 16.02 -4.76 1.43
C LEU A 223 16.86 -5.85 0.75
N LEU A 224 18.04 -5.53 0.22
CA LEU A 224 18.91 -6.52 -0.43
C LEU A 224 19.35 -7.62 0.54
N GLU A 225 19.75 -7.22 1.75
CA GLU A 225 20.15 -8.14 2.83
C GLU A 225 18.97 -9.04 3.24
N PHE A 226 17.78 -8.46 3.39
CA PHE A 226 16.56 -9.22 3.64
C PHE A 226 16.25 -10.24 2.53
N LEU A 227 16.29 -9.83 1.26
CA LEU A 227 15.94 -10.71 0.14
C LEU A 227 16.93 -11.87 -0.04
N LYS A 228 18.22 -11.66 0.28
CA LYS A 228 19.29 -12.66 0.15
C LYS A 228 19.36 -13.58 1.37
N ASP A 229 19.42 -12.98 2.54
CA ASP A 229 19.85 -13.64 3.78
C ASP A 229 18.71 -13.78 4.79
N GLY A 230 17.56 -13.11 4.55
CA GLY A 230 16.38 -13.19 5.40
C GLY A 230 16.43 -12.32 6.65
N TYR A 231 17.42 -11.44 6.77
CA TYR A 231 17.53 -10.52 7.91
C TYR A 231 16.61 -9.32 7.73
N CYS A 232 15.59 -9.21 8.59
CA CYS A 232 14.77 -8.02 8.68
C CYS A 232 15.51 -6.92 9.47
N PRO A 233 15.35 -5.64 9.11
CA PRO A 233 15.94 -4.55 9.86
C PRO A 233 15.25 -4.41 11.23
N GLU A 234 16.00 -4.58 12.33
CA GLU A 234 15.52 -4.21 13.66
C GLU A 234 15.55 -2.69 13.82
N THR A 235 14.39 -2.08 14.03
CA THR A 235 14.31 -0.63 14.29
C THR A 235 13.61 -0.36 15.60
N SER A 236 14.01 0.74 16.26
CA SER A 236 13.40 1.19 17.50
C SER A 236 13.03 2.67 17.40
N MET A 237 11.81 3.01 17.84
CA MET A 237 11.28 4.37 17.85
C MET A 237 10.76 4.71 19.25
N LYS A 238 11.02 5.93 19.72
CA LYS A 238 10.49 6.40 21.00
C LYS A 238 9.14 7.09 20.81
N ILE A 239 8.10 6.58 21.47
CA ILE A 239 6.75 7.14 21.47
C ILE A 239 6.33 7.40 22.92
N GLY A 240 6.02 8.65 23.28
CA GLY A 240 5.49 8.98 24.62
C GLY A 240 6.42 8.69 25.81
N GLY A 241 7.67 8.26 25.58
CA GLY A 241 8.58 7.83 26.64
C GLY A 241 9.02 6.36 26.48
N ASP A 242 8.18 5.56 25.83
CA ASP A 242 8.37 4.13 25.63
C ASP A 242 9.04 3.83 24.29
N LEU A 243 9.73 2.69 24.21
CA LEU A 243 10.40 2.24 23.00
C LEU A 243 9.51 1.23 22.27
N LEU A 244 9.09 1.57 21.06
CA LEU A 244 8.46 0.66 20.13
C LEU A 244 9.54 0.03 19.26
N ASN A 245 9.68 -1.29 19.32
CA ASN A 245 10.58 -2.04 18.47
C ASN A 245 9.80 -2.69 17.32
N THR A 246 10.41 -2.74 16.15
CA THR A 246 9.92 -3.49 15.00
C THR A 246 11.00 -4.48 14.56
N SER A 247 10.56 -5.67 14.19
CA SER A 247 11.39 -6.84 13.86
C SER A 247 11.05 -7.44 12.50
N THR A 248 9.96 -6.98 11.87
CA THR A 248 9.51 -7.40 10.55
C THR A 248 9.25 -6.19 9.65
N TRP A 249 9.25 -6.40 8.33
CA TRP A 249 8.84 -5.37 7.38
C TRP A 249 7.37 -5.01 7.54
N SER A 250 6.50 -5.96 7.89
CA SER A 250 5.09 -5.67 8.18
C SER A 250 4.94 -4.69 9.34
N GLU A 251 5.62 -4.92 10.46
CA GLU A 251 5.61 -4.00 11.61
C GLU A 251 6.19 -2.63 11.23
N LEU A 252 7.29 -2.62 10.48
CA LEU A 252 7.92 -1.38 10.02
C LEU A 252 6.96 -0.56 9.13
N ILE A 253 6.31 -1.18 8.14
CA ILE A 253 5.36 -0.51 7.25
C ILE A 253 4.13 -0.03 7.99
N GLN A 254 3.63 -0.79 8.97
CA GLN A 254 2.48 -0.35 9.79
C GLN A 254 2.79 0.91 10.59
N VAL A 255 4.04 1.10 11.01
CA VAL A 255 4.51 2.30 11.73
C VAL A 255 4.87 3.44 10.77
N LEU A 256 5.32 3.15 9.55
CA LEU A 256 5.79 4.13 8.56
C LEU A 256 4.72 4.64 7.57
N SER A 257 3.68 3.86 7.28
CA SER A 257 2.65 4.21 6.28
C SER A 257 1.73 5.36 6.72
N PRO A 258 1.24 6.18 5.78
CA PRO A 258 0.85 7.56 6.07
C PRO A 258 -0.56 7.70 6.67
N SER A 259 -0.66 8.65 7.60
CA SER A 259 -1.86 9.41 7.96
C SER A 259 -2.00 10.70 7.14
#